data_AF-A0A2V8BXR4-F1
#
_entry.id   AF-A0A2V8BXR4-F1
#
_cell.length_a   1.000
_cell.length_b   1.000
_cell.length_c   1.000
_cell.angle_alpha   90.00
_cell.angle_beta   90.00
_cell.angle_gamma   90.00
#
_symmetry.space_group_name_H-M   'P 1'
#
loop_
_entity.id
_entity.type
_entity.pdbx_description
1 polymer ?
#
loop_
_entity_poly.entity_id
_entity_poly.type
_entity_poly.pdbx_seq_one_letter_code
_entity_poly.pdbx_strand_id
1 'polypeptide(L)'
;MVDRLQLQVIATTKEGTRAALAQAGHLSAHLNPARIVVLVPRMVSYLTPPGSPSEDALITEQYRDLVSESGVAATVRVCVCRRLADLFRPHSRSRDA
;
A
#
# COMPACT_ATOMS: atom_id res chain seq x y z
N MET A 1 3.87 9.46 24.48
CA MET A 1 3.15 9.23 23.22
C MET A 1 3.93 8.19 22.46
N VAL A 2 3.51 6.92 22.49
CA VAL A 2 4.23 5.85 21.79
C VAL A 2 4.02 6.08 20.30
N ASP A 3 5.06 6.44 19.56
CA ASP A 3 4.98 6.52 18.11
C ASP A 3 4.51 5.17 17.59
N ARG A 4 3.33 5.17 16.96
CA ARG A 4 2.74 3.97 16.38
C ARG A 4 3.56 3.65 15.13
N LEU A 5 4.40 2.62 15.21
CA LEU A 5 5.20 2.18 14.07
C LEU A 5 4.29 1.78 12.90
N GLN A 6 4.56 2.33 11.74
CA GLN A 6 3.85 1.99 10.51
C GLN A 6 4.82 1.29 9.57
N LEU A 7 4.47 0.06 9.18
CA LEU A 7 5.19 -0.70 8.16
C LEU A 7 4.53 -0.44 6.81
N GLN A 8 5.32 0.04 5.85
CA GLN A 8 4.87 0.27 4.49
C GLN A 8 5.41 -0.84 3.58
N VAL A 9 4.51 -1.58 2.95
CA VAL A 9 4.84 -2.60 1.96
C VAL A 9 4.56 -2.03 0.58
N ILE A 10 5.57 -1.93 -0.27
CA ILE A 10 5.40 -1.46 -1.65
C ILE A 10 5.05 -2.65 -2.52
N ALA A 11 3.90 -2.61 -3.18
CA ALA A 11 3.53 -3.64 -4.12
C ALA A 11 4.40 -3.55 -5.39
N THR A 12 4.90 -4.70 -5.81
CA THR A 12 5.78 -4.84 -6.99
C THR A 12 5.19 -5.87 -7.96
N THR A 13 5.52 -7.14 -7.79
CA THR A 13 4.81 -8.28 -8.39
C THR A 13 3.90 -8.92 -7.35
N LYS A 14 2.96 -9.79 -7.74
CA LYS A 14 2.09 -10.50 -6.78
C LYS A 14 2.91 -11.35 -5.82
N GLU A 15 3.90 -12.07 -6.35
CA GLU A 15 4.81 -12.93 -5.60
C GLU A 15 5.71 -12.10 -4.67
N GLY A 16 6.28 -11.00 -5.17
CA GLY A 16 7.09 -10.08 -4.37
C GLY A 16 6.30 -9.42 -3.25
N THR A 17 5.05 -9.02 -3.54
CA THR A 17 4.15 -8.43 -2.55
C THR A 17 3.78 -9.46 -1.46
N ARG A 18 3.52 -10.71 -1.84
CA ARG A 18 3.23 -11.81 -0.89
C ARG A 18 4.43 -12.06 0.03
N ALA A 19 5.63 -12.16 -0.53
CA ALA A 19 6.86 -12.33 0.26
C ALA A 19 7.10 -11.15 1.22
N ALA A 20 6.90 -9.92 0.75
CA ALA A 20 7.02 -8.72 1.57
C ALA A 20 5.97 -8.65 2.69
N LEU A 21 4.72 -9.08 2.42
CA LEU A 21 3.66 -9.17 3.42
C LEU A 21 3.96 -10.21 4.49
N ALA A 22 4.44 -11.40 4.11
CA ALA A 22 4.85 -12.42 5.07
C ALA A 22 5.94 -11.87 6.02
N GLN A 23 6.96 -11.21 5.45
CA GLN A 23 8.01 -10.60 6.24
C GLN A 23 7.50 -9.44 7.12
N ALA A 24 6.60 -8.60 6.60
CA ALA A 24 5.97 -7.53 7.38
C ALA A 24 5.13 -8.08 8.54
N GLY A 25 4.44 -9.22 8.35
CA GLY A 25 3.74 -9.94 9.40
C GLY A 25 4.69 -10.38 10.52
N HIS A 26 5.80 -11.06 10.16
CA HIS A 26 6.83 -11.44 11.12
C HIS A 26 7.44 -10.26 11.87
N LEU A 27 7.72 -9.15 11.18
CA LEU A 27 8.23 -7.93 11.81
C LEU A 27 7.19 -7.33 12.76
N SER A 28 5.93 -7.25 12.35
CA SER A 28 4.85 -6.70 13.16
C SER A 28 4.58 -7.48 14.45
N ALA A 29 4.83 -8.79 14.47
CA ALA A 29 4.69 -9.61 15.68
C ALA A 29 5.67 -9.18 16.79
N HIS A 30 6.80 -8.58 16.42
CA HIS A 30 7.84 -8.12 17.35
C HIS A 30 7.78 -6.60 17.57
N LEU A 31 6.87 -5.90 16.89
CA LEU A 31 6.71 -4.46 16.97
C LEU A 31 5.38 -4.13 17.67
N ASN A 32 5.43 -3.23 18.65
CA ASN A 32 4.25 -2.65 19.31
C ASN A 32 3.25 -2.13 18.24
N PRO A 33 1.92 -2.10 18.49
CA PRO A 33 0.88 -2.33 17.48
C PRO A 33 1.20 -1.66 16.13
N ALA A 34 1.83 -2.43 15.24
CA ALA A 34 2.34 -1.92 13.99
C ALA A 34 1.23 -1.92 12.96
N ARG A 35 0.94 -0.77 12.35
CA ARG A 35 -0.02 -0.69 11.25
C ARG A 35 0.69 -1.05 9.96
N ILE A 36 0.30 -2.15 9.33
CA ILE A 36 0.81 -2.52 8.00
C ILE A 36 -0.05 -1.82 6.94
N VAL A 37 0.60 -1.12 6.01
CA VAL A 37 -0.04 -0.45 4.88
C VAL A 37 0.62 -0.93 3.59
N VAL A 38 -0.16 -1.50 2.68
CA VAL A 38 0.29 -1.87 1.35
C VAL A 38 0.05 -0.68 0.42
N LEU A 39 1.12 -0.15 -0.15
CA LEU A 39 1.10 0.91 -1.15
C LEU A 39 1.18 0.28 -2.53
N VAL A 40 0.13 0.46 -3.33
CA VAL A 40 0.04 -0.08 -4.68
C VAL A 40 0.34 1.04 -5.69
N PRO A 41 1.53 1.07 -6.31
CA PRO A 41 1.79 2.01 -7.39
C PRO A 41 0.91 1.71 -8.59
N ARG A 42 0.15 2.72 -8.99
CA ARG A 42 -0.50 2.78 -10.30
C ARG A 42 0.21 3.82 -11.14
N MET A 43 1.05 3.37 -12.06
CA MET A 43 1.76 4.27 -12.98
C MET A 43 0.80 4.81 -14.04
N VAL A 44 0.68 6.13 -14.11
CA VAL A 44 -0.12 6.83 -15.13
C VAL A 44 0.78 7.67 -16.04
N SER A 45 0.50 7.64 -17.35
CA SER A 45 1.17 8.49 -18.33
C SER A 45 0.62 9.93 -18.25
N TYR A 46 1.45 10.93 -18.58
CA TYR A 46 0.99 12.32 -18.73
C TYR A 46 -0.06 12.51 -19.82
N LEU A 47 -0.07 11.61 -20.81
CA LEU A 47 -0.98 11.67 -21.95
C LEU A 47 -2.29 10.93 -21.70
N THR A 48 -2.39 10.19 -20.60
CA THR A 48 -3.58 9.43 -20.24
C THR A 48 -4.19 10.10 -19.02
N PRO A 49 -5.50 10.43 -19.02
CA PRO A 49 -6.17 10.84 -17.81
C PRO A 49 -5.88 9.82 -16.70
N PRO A 50 -5.67 10.25 -15.44
CA PRO A 50 -5.65 9.30 -14.34
C PRO A 50 -6.93 8.46 -14.46
N GLY A 51 -6.78 7.14 -14.47
CA GLY A 51 -7.86 6.25 -14.88
C GLY A 51 -9.08 6.37 -13.99
N SER A 52 -10.20 5.78 -14.42
CA SER A 52 -11.46 5.98 -13.74
C SER A 52 -11.43 5.43 -12.30
N PRO A 53 -12.25 5.96 -11.38
CA PRO A 53 -12.38 5.44 -10.01
C PRO A 53 -12.67 3.93 -9.96
N SER A 54 -13.31 3.38 -10.99
CA SER A 54 -13.58 1.95 -11.14
C SER A 54 -12.32 1.11 -11.33
N GLU A 55 -11.30 1.63 -12.01
CA GLU A 55 -10.03 0.91 -12.20
C GLU A 55 -9.22 0.90 -10.89
N ASP A 56 -9.22 2.00 -10.14
CA ASP A 56 -8.58 2.06 -8.81
C ASP A 56 -9.26 1.10 -7.83
N ALA A 57 -10.59 0.98 -7.88
CA ALA A 57 -11.35 0.03 -7.08
C ALA A 57 -10.99 -1.42 -7.43
N LEU A 58 -10.91 -1.76 -8.73
CA LEU A 58 -10.54 -3.11 -9.18
C LEU A 58 -9.14 -3.50 -8.70
N ILE A 59 -8.16 -2.59 -8.84
CA ILE A 59 -6.79 -2.81 -8.36
C ILE A 59 -6.79 -2.95 -6.83
N THR A 60 -7.55 -2.12 -6.13
CA THR A 60 -7.68 -2.20 -4.67
C THR A 60 -8.19 -3.56 -4.23
N GLU A 61 -9.26 -4.07 -4.87
CA GLU A 61 -9.82 -5.39 -4.55
C GLU A 61 -8.82 -6.53 -4.81
N GLN A 62 -8.12 -6.52 -5.96
CA GLN A 62 -7.10 -7.53 -6.24
C GLN A 62 -6.00 -7.60 -5.18
N TYR A 63 -5.58 -6.46 -4.63
CA TYR A 63 -4.59 -6.43 -3.56
C TYR A 63 -5.20 -6.71 -2.18
N ARG A 64 -6.50 -6.44 -1.96
CA ARG A 64 -7.20 -6.88 -0.75
C ARG A 64 -7.32 -8.40 -0.68
N ASP A 65 -7.59 -9.06 -1.80
CA ASP A 65 -7.58 -10.52 -1.88
C ASP A 65 -6.20 -11.07 -1.53
N LEU A 66 -5.14 -10.49 -2.12
CA LEU A 66 -3.76 -10.89 -1.85
C LEU A 66 -3.36 -10.70 -0.38
N VAL A 67 -3.80 -9.60 0.24
CA VAL A 67 -3.61 -9.36 1.69
C VAL A 67 -4.39 -10.40 2.51
N SER A 68 -5.64 -10.68 2.14
CA SER A 68 -6.48 -11.66 2.85
C SER A 68 -5.88 -13.06 2.80
N GLU A 69 -5.32 -13.47 1.66
CA GLU A 69 -4.59 -14.73 1.50
C GLU A 69 -3.32 -14.81 2.36
N SER A 70 -2.72 -13.67 2.73
CA SER A 70 -1.49 -13.64 3.52
C SER A 70 -1.72 -13.85 5.02
N GLY A 71 -2.98 -13.74 5.50
CA GLY A 71 -3.30 -13.81 6.93
C GLY A 71 -2.82 -12.60 7.75
N VAL A 72 -2.31 -11.56 7.10
CA VAL A 72 -1.76 -10.35 7.74
C VAL A 72 -2.79 -9.23 7.71
N ALA A 73 -3.04 -8.60 8.85
CA ALA A 73 -3.92 -7.43 8.92
C ALA A 73 -3.23 -6.19 8.31
N ALA A 74 -3.52 -5.89 7.05
CA ALA A 74 -2.96 -4.75 6.33
C ALA A 74 -4.04 -3.88 5.66
N THR A 75 -3.78 -2.57 5.58
CA THR A 75 -4.61 -1.63 4.80
C THR A 75 -4.02 -1.45 3.41
N VAL A 76 -4.81 -1.62 2.34
CA VAL A 76 -4.39 -1.35 0.96
C VAL A 76 -4.66 0.11 0.60
N ARG A 77 -3.68 0.78 -0.02
CA ARG A 77 -3.81 2.12 -0.60
C ARG A 77 -3.24 2.13 -2.00
N VAL A 78 -4.06 2.52 -2.98
CA VAL A 78 -3.59 2.75 -4.34
C VAL A 78 -3.02 4.17 -4.43
N CYS A 79 -1.81 4.27 -4.96
CA CYS A 79 -1.11 5.52 -5.19
C CYS A 79 -1.01 5.74 -6.69
N VAL A 80 -1.72 6.75 -7.21
CA VAL A 80 -1.56 7.19 -8.59
C VAL A 80 -0.23 7.91 -8.72
N CYS A 81 0.74 7.26 -9.36
CA CYS A 81 2.12 7.71 -9.46
C CYS A 81 2.46 8.07 -10.91
N ARG A 82 3.26 9.11 -11.10
CA ARG A 82 3.88 9.42 -12.41
C ARG A 82 5.33 8.97 -12.45
N ARG A 83 5.96 8.89 -11.28
CA ARG A 83 7.32 8.40 -11.05
C ARG A 83 7.30 7.49 -9.83
N LEU A 84 8.16 6.49 -9.78
CA LEU A 84 8.31 5.63 -8.59
C LEU A 84 8.65 6.43 -7.33
N ALA A 85 9.34 7.57 -7.49
CA ALA A 85 9.64 8.50 -6.39
C ALA A 85 8.38 9.04 -5.69
N ASP A 86 7.23 9.07 -6.37
CA ASP A 86 5.97 9.56 -5.81
C ASP A 86 5.44 8.66 -4.67
N LEU A 87 5.86 7.38 -4.63
CA LEU A 87 5.51 6.43 -3.57
C LEU A 87 6.11 6.77 -2.21
N PHE A 88 7.30 7.35 -2.21
CA PHE A 88 8.05 7.67 -0.99
C PHE A 88 7.70 9.05 -0.45
N ARG A 89 6.90 9.82 -1.19
CA ARG A 89 6.50 11.15 -0.75
C ARG A 89 5.51 10.98 0.40
N PRO A 90 5.80 11.51 1.60
CA PRO A 90 4.82 11.47 2.67
C PRO A 90 3.58 12.20 2.18
N HIS A 91 2.43 11.51 2.14
CA HIS A 91 1.16 12.19 2.18
C HIS A 91 1.13 12.98 3.50
N SER A 92 1.63 14.23 3.46
CA SER A 92 1.35 15.23 4.46
C SER A 92 -0.15 15.21 4.67
N ARG A 93 -0.56 14.86 5.90
CA ARG A 93 -1.92 14.89 6.42
C ARG A 93 -2.84 15.81 5.60
N SER A 94 -3.89 15.26 4.99
CA SER A 94 -5.08 16.07 4.76
C SER A 94 -5.63 16.39 6.15
N ARG A 95 -5.24 17.55 6.68
CA ARG A 95 -6.02 18.25 7.70
C ARG A 95 -7.35 18.60 7.05
N ASP A 96 -8.41 18.29 7.78
CA ASP A 96 -9.73 18.92 7.82
C ASP A 96 -10.01 20.00 6.76
N ALA A 97 -10.99 19.71 5.90
CA ALA A 97 -11.96 20.67 5.39
C ALA A 97 -13.24 19.90 5.00
#